data_AF-A0A699V7Q4-F1
#
_entry.id   AF-A0A699V7Q4-F1
#
_cell.length_a   1.000
_cell.length_b   1.000
_cell.length_c   1.000
_cell.angle_alpha   90.00
_cell.angle_beta   90.00
_cell.angle_gamma   90.00
#
_symmetry.space_group_name_H-M   'P 1'
#
loop_
_entity.id
_entity.type
_entity.pdbx_description
1 polymer ?
#
loop_
_entity_poly.entity_id
_entity_poly.type
_entity_poly.pdbx_seq_one_letter_code
_entity_poly.pdbx_strand_id
1 'polypeptide(L)'
;MLLLLVQGKLTNLMVEERFAFNVSLRMFTRSIVIQRRMEDLQLGVKSYQKKLNLTKPNTYRSDLKRKEAYATYSNPRGFIYQNKDK
;
A
#
# COMPACT_ATOMS: atom_id res chain seq x y z
N MET A 1 -4.22 -25.04 -28.50
CA MET A 1 -3.11 -26.02 -28.34
C MET A 1 -2.28 -25.80 -27.08
N LEU A 2 -1.87 -24.56 -26.75
CA LEU A 2 -1.06 -24.26 -25.55
C LEU A 2 -1.75 -24.61 -24.21
N LEU A 3 -3.05 -24.33 -24.10
CA LEU A 3 -3.86 -24.64 -22.90
C LEU A 3 -3.88 -26.14 -22.58
N LEU A 4 -4.02 -27.01 -23.58
CA LEU A 4 -3.97 -28.47 -23.41
C LEU A 4 -2.59 -28.95 -22.93
N LEU A 5 -1.52 -28.35 -23.44
CA LEU A 5 -0.14 -28.62 -23.02
C LEU A 5 0.11 -28.21 -21.56
N VAL A 6 -0.39 -27.04 -21.17
CA VAL A 6 -0.29 -26.53 -19.79
C VAL A 6 -1.13 -27.40 -18.84
N GLN A 7 -2.32 -27.82 -19.27
CA GLN A 7 -3.22 -28.66 -18.49
C GLN A 7 -2.67 -30.09 -18.31
N GLY A 8 -2.04 -30.66 -19.34
CA GLY A 8 -1.32 -31.94 -19.23
C GLY A 8 -0.16 -31.89 -18.24
N LYS A 9 0.59 -30.79 -18.19
CA LYS A 9 1.66 -30.60 -17.18
C LYS A 9 1.10 -30.42 -15.76
N LEU A 10 0.01 -29.65 -15.61
CA LEU A 10 -0.66 -29.43 -14.33
C LEU A 10 -1.27 -30.71 -13.74
N THR A 11 -1.77 -31.60 -14.60
CA THR A 11 -2.37 -32.88 -14.19
C THR A 11 -1.33 -33.92 -13.75
N ASN A 12 -0.06 -33.74 -14.09
CA ASN A 12 1.04 -34.61 -13.65
C ASN A 12 1.72 -34.17 -12.34
N LEU A 13 1.40 -32.99 -11.80
CA LEU A 13 1.94 -32.50 -10.52
C LEU A 13 1.33 -33.26 -9.34
N MET A 14 2.15 -33.61 -8.35
CA MET A 14 1.74 -34.23 -7.09
C MET A 14 0.83 -33.29 -6.28
N VAL A 15 0.01 -33.86 -5.39
CA VAL A 15 -1.00 -33.10 -4.62
C VAL A 15 -0.38 -31.95 -3.81
N GLU A 16 0.79 -32.16 -3.21
CA GLU A 16 1.51 -31.14 -2.44
C GLU A 16 2.01 -29.98 -3.32
N GLU A 17 2.53 -30.29 -4.51
CA GLU A 17 3.03 -29.29 -5.46
C GLU A 17 1.89 -28.42 -6.00
N ARG A 18 0.72 -29.02 -6.24
CA ARG A 18 -0.49 -28.27 -6.61
C ARG A 18 -0.95 -27.33 -5.50
N PHE A 19 -0.83 -27.74 -4.24
CA PHE A 19 -1.19 -26.88 -3.10
C PHE A 19 -0.24 -25.68 -2.99
N ALA A 20 1.07 -25.90 -3.05
CA ALA A 20 2.06 -24.83 -3.05
C ALA A 20 1.89 -23.88 -4.25
N PHE A 21 1.58 -24.43 -5.43
CA PHE A 21 1.27 -23.64 -6.63
C PHE A 21 0.03 -22.77 -6.44
N ASN A 22 -1.06 -23.30 -5.86
CA ASN A 22 -2.27 -22.54 -5.60
C ASN A 22 -2.04 -21.40 -4.61
N VAL A 23 -1.25 -21.63 -3.54
CA VAL A 23 -0.86 -20.58 -2.60
C VAL A 23 -0.05 -19.50 -3.33
N SER A 24 0.93 -19.89 -4.14
CA SER A 24 1.77 -18.97 -4.90
C SER A 24 0.96 -18.16 -5.91
N LEU A 25 0.02 -18.79 -6.61
CA LEU A 25 -0.85 -18.13 -7.58
C LEU A 25 -1.74 -17.08 -6.90
N ARG A 26 -2.30 -17.39 -5.73
CA ARG A 26 -3.09 -16.43 -4.94
C ARG A 26 -2.25 -15.22 -4.52
N MET A 27 -1.00 -15.44 -4.12
CA MET A 27 -0.07 -14.35 -3.77
C MET A 27 0.28 -13.50 -5.00
N PHE A 28 0.53 -14.15 -6.14
CA PHE A 28 0.83 -13.47 -7.41
C PHE A 28 -0.35 -12.62 -7.91
N THR A 29 -1.58 -13.12 -7.84
CA THR A 29 -2.75 -12.31 -8.20
C THR A 29 -2.89 -11.09 -7.29
N ARG A 30 -2.63 -11.25 -5.98
CA ARG A 30 -2.65 -10.14 -5.02
C ARG A 30 -1.59 -9.09 -5.34
N SER A 31 -0.36 -9.48 -5.69
CA SER A 31 0.68 -8.53 -6.04
C SER A 31 0.34 -7.72 -7.29
N ILE A 32 -0.23 -8.36 -8.33
CA ILE A 32 -0.70 -7.66 -9.54
C ILE A 32 -1.79 -6.64 -9.22
N VAL A 33 -2.77 -7.01 -8.38
CA VAL A 33 -3.85 -6.09 -7.98
C VAL A 33 -3.28 -4.89 -7.23
N ILE A 34 -2.30 -5.09 -6.34
CA ILE A 34 -1.65 -4.00 -5.62
C ILE A 34 -0.86 -3.10 -6.58
N GLN A 35 -0.11 -3.67 -7.51
CA GLN A 35 0.63 -2.91 -8.53
C GLN A 35 -0.30 -2.01 -9.35
N ARG A 36 -1.42 -2.55 -9.84
CA ARG A 36 -2.41 -1.76 -10.58
C ARG A 36 -2.99 -0.61 -9.75
N ARG A 37 -3.36 -0.88 -8.49
CA ARG A 37 -3.85 0.17 -7.59
C ARG A 37 -2.81 1.24 -7.29
N MET A 38 -1.54 0.85 -7.20
CA MET A 38 -0.43 1.79 -7.02
C MET A 38 -0.27 2.68 -8.27
N GLU A 39 -0.32 2.11 -9.47
CA GLU A 39 -0.27 2.85 -10.73
C GLU A 39 -1.43 3.86 -10.83
N ASP A 40 -2.66 3.41 -10.55
CA ASP A 40 -3.86 4.26 -10.54
C ASP A 40 -3.74 5.39 -9.51
N LEU A 41 -3.26 5.09 -8.30
CA LEU A 41 -3.03 6.08 -7.26
C LEU A 41 -1.98 7.11 -7.69
N GLN A 42 -0.88 6.66 -8.31
CA GLN A 42 0.16 7.55 -8.79
C GLN A 42 -0.35 8.50 -9.88
N LEU A 43 -1.21 8.01 -10.78
CA LEU A 43 -1.90 8.84 -11.77
C LEU A 43 -2.85 9.83 -11.10
N GLY A 44 -3.63 9.39 -10.10
CA GLY A 44 -4.52 10.24 -9.32
C GLY A 44 -3.77 11.38 -8.62
N VAL A 45 -2.65 11.08 -7.98
CA VAL A 45 -1.78 12.08 -7.33
C VAL A 45 -1.25 13.08 -8.36
N LYS A 46 -0.71 12.62 -9.49
CA LYS A 46 -0.24 13.51 -10.56
C LYS A 46 -1.34 14.43 -11.09
N SER A 47 -2.54 13.89 -11.29
CA SER A 47 -3.71 14.65 -11.75
C SER A 47 -4.13 15.72 -10.74
N TYR A 48 -4.24 15.33 -9.47
CA TYR A 48 -4.61 16.25 -8.38
C TYR A 48 -3.57 17.37 -8.21
N GLN A 49 -2.29 17.01 -8.26
CA GLN A 49 -1.18 17.95 -8.19
C GLN A 49 -1.22 18.96 -9.36
N LYS A 50 -1.49 18.49 -10.58
CA LYS A 50 -1.67 19.34 -11.78
C LYS A 50 -2.84 20.31 -11.61
N LYS A 51 -3.98 19.85 -11.07
CA LYS A 51 -5.15 20.71 -10.83
C LYS A 51 -4.86 21.83 -9.83
N LEU A 52 -4.02 21.57 -8.84
CA LEU A 52 -3.60 22.55 -7.83
C LEU A 52 -2.42 23.43 -8.28
N ASN A 53 -1.91 23.28 -9.52
CA ASN A 53 -0.69 23.94 -10.02
C ASN A 53 0.54 23.74 -9.10
N LEU A 54 0.55 22.68 -8.31
CA LEU A 54 1.68 22.37 -7.44
C LEU A 54 2.80 21.80 -8.33
N THR A 55 3.90 22.54 -8.52
CA THR A 55 5.15 21.95 -9.03
C THR A 55 5.59 20.84 -8.08
N LYS A 56 6.37 19.85 -8.57
CA LYS A 56 6.89 18.69 -7.84
C LYS A 56 6.95 18.96 -6.32
N PRO A 57 6.28 18.17 -5.46
CA PRO A 57 6.35 18.42 -4.03
C PRO A 57 7.82 18.35 -3.67
N ASN A 58 8.38 19.44 -3.15
CA ASN A 58 9.73 19.40 -2.64
C ASN A 58 9.67 18.52 -1.39
N THR A 59 9.99 17.23 -1.55
CA THR A 59 10.04 16.26 -0.44
C THR A 59 11.03 16.73 0.62
N TYR A 60 11.99 17.59 0.24
CA TYR A 60 12.94 18.21 1.14
C TYR A 60 12.43 19.58 1.62
N ARG A 61 11.62 19.54 2.67
CA ARG A 61 11.17 20.74 3.38
C ARG A 61 12.24 21.20 4.39
N SER A 62 13.30 21.84 3.90
CA SER A 62 14.42 22.37 4.73
C SER A 62 14.01 23.52 5.66
N ASP A 63 12.89 24.18 5.38
CA ASP A 63 12.27 25.21 6.24
C ASP A 63 11.54 24.59 7.45
N LEU A 64 11.33 23.27 7.46
CA LEU A 64 10.80 22.59 8.64
C LEU A 64 11.93 22.47 9.67
N LYS A 65 12.11 23.49 10.50
CA LYS A 65 12.96 23.42 11.69
C LYS A 65 12.64 22.11 12.41
N ARG A 66 13.64 21.24 12.53
CA ARG A 66 13.59 19.98 13.29
C ARG A 66 13.21 20.33 14.73
N LYS A 67 11.91 20.38 15.04
CA LYS A 67 11.45 20.38 16.42
C LYS A 67 11.85 19.01 16.96
N GLU A 68 12.56 19.02 18.09
CA GLU A 68 12.89 17.81 18.82
C GLU A 68 11.65 16.91 18.89
N ALA A 69 11.85 15.63 18.60
CA ALA A 69 10.81 14.64 18.84
C ALA A 69 10.39 14.84 20.29
N TYR A 70 9.10 15.11 20.51
CA TYR A 70 8.56 15.27 21.85
C TYR A 70 9.02 14.06 22.65
N ALA A 71 10.00 14.26 23.53
CA ALA A 71 10.30 13.28 24.55
C ALA A 71 8.97 13.01 25.21
N THR A 72 8.52 11.76 25.15
CA THR A 72 7.32 11.31 25.84
C THR A 72 7.58 11.54 27.32
N TYR A 73 7.24 12.73 27.79
CA TYR A 73 7.18 13.02 29.21
C TYR A 73 6.15 12.05 29.77
N SER A 74 6.63 11.09 30.54
CA SER A 74 5.88 10.00 31.15
C SER A 74 4.98 10.51 32.27
N ASN A 75 4.04 11.41 31.95
CA ASN A 75 3.03 11.85 32.88
C ASN A 75 1.66 11.89 32.16
N PRO A 76 0.90 10.79 32.20
CA PRO A 76 -0.43 10.73 31.60
C PRO A 76 -1.42 11.43 32.54
N ARG A 77 -1.30 12.75 32.72
CA ARG A 77 -2.43 13.53 33.25
C ARG A 77 -3.40 13.74 32.11
N GLY A 78 -4.41 12.86 32.06
CA GLY A 78 -5.43 12.84 31.04
C GLY A 78 -6.07 14.21 30.84
N PHE A 79 -6.15 14.65 29.60
CA PHE A 79 -6.97 15.79 29.22
C PHE A 79 -8.38 15.28 28.95
N ILE A 80 -9.31 15.60 29.85
CA ILE A 80 -10.74 15.39 29.63
C ILE A 80 -11.25 16.58 28.81
N TYR A 81 -11.65 16.32 27.55
CA TYR A 81 -12.37 17.29 26.75
C TYR A 81 -13.81 17.36 27.27
N GLN A 82 -14.17 18.45 27.95
CA GLN A 82 -15.58 18.75 28.19
C GLN A 82 -16.19 19.31 26.91
N ASN A 83 -17.14 18.56 26.35
CA ASN A 83 -18.00 19.04 25.27
C ASN A 83 -18.86 20.19 25.83
N LYS A 84 -18.80 21.36 25.18
CA LYS A 84 -19.55 22.56 25.58
C LYS A 84 -20.96 22.63 24.99
N ASP A 85 -21.37 21.64 24.20
CA ASP A 85 -22.67 21.65 23.53
C ASP A 85 -23.73 20.86 24.31
N LYS A 86 -24.04 21.31 25.53
CA LYS A 86 -25.25 20.92 26.26
C LYS A 86 -25.83 22.08 27.05
#